data_AF-A0A067PP80-F1
#
_entry.id   AF-A0A067PP80-F1
#
_cell.length_a   1.000
_cell.length_b   1.000
_cell.length_c   1.000
_cell.angle_alpha   90.00
_cell.angle_beta   90.00
_cell.angle_gamma   90.00
#
_symmetry.space_group_name_H-M   'P 1'
#
loop_
_entity.id
_entity.type
_entity.pdbx_description
1 polymer ?
#
loop_
_entity_poly.entity_id
_entity_poly.type
_entity_poly.pdbx_seq_one_letter_code
_entity_poly.pdbx_strand_id
1 'polypeptide(L)'
;MDEGTLLYDIWCQWRIHFLERLERGNGLISLPPGFKLGGGVGKFHVGPHIPECFWKFLLNFLVGVGQVDGEILETLWAILNKLATSTRAMTKFHWLKVLNDHIRDSNWKKLVGIGEQAIFLCIWRYPHPSGS
;
A
#
# COMPACT_ATOMS: atom_id res chain seq x y z
N MET A 1 -13.40 0.52 19.38
CA MET A 1 -12.99 -0.78 18.80
C MET A 1 -12.01 -0.43 17.72
N ASP A 2 -10.79 -0.95 17.79
CA ASP A 2 -9.75 -0.61 16.82
C ASP A 2 -10.04 -1.33 15.50
N GLU A 3 -9.82 -0.62 14.39
CA GLU A 3 -10.02 -1.12 13.04
C GLU A 3 -8.81 -0.81 12.16
N GLY A 4 -8.58 -1.66 11.17
CA GLY A 4 -7.50 -1.48 10.21
C GLY A 4 -7.85 -2.07 8.87
N THR A 5 -7.15 -1.61 7.84
CA THR A 5 -7.31 -2.10 6.47
C THR A 5 -5.99 -2.63 5.96
N LEU A 6 -5.99 -3.85 5.43
CA LEU A 6 -4.86 -4.41 4.70
C LEU A 6 -5.07 -4.30 3.19
N LEU A 7 -4.06 -3.79 2.48
CA LEU A 7 -4.08 -3.73 1.02
C LEU A 7 -3.24 -4.89 0.49
N TYR A 8 -3.82 -5.68 -0.39
CA TYR A 8 -3.14 -6.80 -1.03
C TYR A 8 -3.76 -7.10 -2.39
N ASP A 9 -2.92 -7.34 -3.38
CA ASP A 9 -3.33 -7.45 -4.79
C ASP A 9 -4.42 -8.50 -4.98
N ILE A 10 -4.28 -9.64 -4.28
CA ILE A 10 -5.26 -10.73 -4.31
C ILE A 10 -6.08 -10.83 -3.03
N TRP A 11 -6.33 -9.70 -2.34
CA TRP A 11 -7.11 -9.67 -1.10
C TRP A 11 -8.44 -10.43 -1.22
N CYS A 12 -9.11 -10.36 -2.37
CA CYS A 12 -10.38 -11.05 -2.61
C CYS A 12 -10.32 -12.57 -2.43
N GLN A 13 -9.20 -13.19 -2.79
CA GLN A 13 -8.96 -14.62 -2.65
C GLN A 13 -8.27 -14.90 -1.31
N TRP A 14 -7.28 -14.07 -0.96
CA TRP A 14 -6.42 -14.30 0.18
C TRP A 14 -7.14 -14.08 1.52
N ARG A 15 -8.15 -13.23 1.61
CA ARG A 15 -8.85 -13.06 2.90
C ARG A 15 -9.66 -14.28 3.33
N ILE A 16 -10.04 -15.15 2.39
CA ILE A 16 -10.99 -16.26 2.64
C ILE A 16 -10.48 -17.19 3.76
N HIS A 17 -9.17 -17.48 3.74
CA HIS A 17 -8.50 -18.32 4.73
C HIS A 17 -7.55 -17.50 5.62
N PHE A 18 -7.82 -16.21 5.82
CA PHE A 18 -6.91 -15.35 6.58
C PHE A 18 -6.78 -15.77 8.05
N LEU A 19 -7.90 -16.00 8.72
CA LEU A 19 -7.89 -16.43 10.14
C LEU A 19 -7.22 -17.79 10.30
N GLU A 20 -7.52 -18.74 9.42
CA GLU A 20 -6.86 -20.05 9.40
C GLU A 20 -5.34 -19.93 9.19
N ARG A 21 -4.90 -19.00 8.33
CA ARG A 21 -3.47 -18.71 8.14
C ARG A 21 -2.82 -18.13 9.40
N LEU A 22 -3.52 -17.24 10.11
CA LEU A 22 -3.04 -16.71 11.38
C LEU A 22 -2.89 -17.81 12.43
N GLU A 23 -3.88 -18.70 12.54
CA GLU A 23 -3.87 -19.83 13.49
C GLU A 23 -2.76 -20.84 13.19
N ARG A 24 -2.51 -21.13 11.90
CA ARG A 24 -1.40 -21.99 11.45
C ARG A 24 -0.03 -21.33 11.60
N GLY A 25 0.02 -20.02 11.77
CA GLY A 25 1.25 -19.28 12.02
C GLY A 25 1.91 -19.74 13.33
N ASN A 26 3.20 -19.48 13.45
CA ASN A 26 3.98 -19.76 14.67
C ASN A 26 3.68 -18.79 15.84
N GLY A 27 2.49 -18.18 15.86
CA GLY A 27 2.08 -17.22 16.89
C GLY A 27 2.82 -15.87 16.85
N LEU A 28 3.69 -15.62 15.87
CA LEU A 28 4.41 -14.35 15.73
C LEU A 28 3.49 -13.17 15.37
N ILE A 29 2.31 -13.47 14.82
CA ILE A 29 1.32 -12.47 14.40
C ILE A 29 -0.03 -12.90 14.94
N SER A 30 -0.68 -12.02 15.69
CA SER A 30 -2.04 -12.19 16.19
C SER A 30 -2.81 -10.88 16.08
N LEU A 31 -4.14 -10.99 15.93
CA LEU A 31 -5.01 -9.82 16.00
C LEU A 31 -5.45 -9.59 17.44
N PRO A 32 -5.45 -8.34 17.93
CA PRO A 32 -6.03 -8.01 19.22
C PRO A 32 -7.50 -8.45 19.30
N PRO A 33 -7.98 -8.85 20.49
CA PRO A 33 -9.39 -9.20 20.67
C PRO A 33 -10.31 -8.06 20.23
N GLY A 34 -11.26 -8.36 19.34
CA GLY A 34 -12.22 -7.38 18.83
C GLY A 34 -11.69 -6.42 17.76
N PHE A 35 -10.47 -6.63 17.26
CA PHE A 35 -9.92 -5.86 16.14
C PHE A 35 -10.69 -6.14 14.85
N LYS A 36 -11.19 -5.09 14.19
CA LYS A 36 -11.89 -5.21 12.91
C LYS A 36 -10.92 -5.03 11.77
N LEU A 37 -10.67 -6.10 11.03
CA LEU A 37 -9.81 -6.07 9.86
C LEU A 37 -10.62 -6.04 8.56
N GLY A 38 -10.51 -4.93 7.83
CA GLY A 38 -10.93 -4.81 6.44
C GLY A 38 -9.77 -5.07 5.48
N GLY A 39 -10.06 -4.97 4.18
CA GLY A 39 -8.99 -4.94 3.19
C GLY A 39 -9.45 -4.60 1.79
N GLY A 40 -8.48 -4.24 0.97
CA GLY A 40 -8.68 -3.72 -0.37
C GLY A 40 -7.67 -4.26 -1.37
N VAL A 41 -7.97 -4.05 -2.64
CA VAL A 41 -7.08 -4.34 -3.77
C VAL A 41 -6.59 -3.01 -4.32
N GLY A 42 -5.30 -2.94 -4.69
CA GLY A 42 -4.73 -1.76 -5.33
C GLY A 42 -5.52 -1.32 -6.57
N LYS A 43 -5.58 -0.02 -6.83
CA LYS A 43 -6.43 0.54 -7.90
C LYS A 43 -6.06 0.01 -9.27
N PHE A 44 -4.78 -0.28 -9.50
CA PHE A 44 -4.34 -0.87 -10.77
C PHE A 44 -4.72 -2.36 -10.84
N HIS A 45 -4.53 -3.09 -9.74
CA HIS A 45 -4.78 -4.53 -9.66
C HIS A 45 -6.25 -4.94 -9.60
N VAL A 46 -7.17 -4.05 -9.22
CA VAL A 46 -8.60 -4.42 -9.17
C VAL A 46 -9.23 -4.59 -10.55
N GLY A 47 -8.68 -3.96 -11.60
CA GLY A 47 -9.17 -4.05 -12.98
C GLY A 47 -9.22 -5.49 -13.55
N PRO A 48 -8.15 -6.30 -13.39
CA PRO A 48 -8.16 -7.70 -13.84
C PRO A 48 -8.95 -8.67 -12.95
N HIS A 49 -9.58 -8.21 -11.86
CA HIS A 49 -10.41 -9.08 -11.02
C HIS A 49 -11.83 -9.27 -11.60
N ILE A 50 -12.58 -10.23 -11.04
CA ILE A 50 -14.01 -10.36 -11.36
C ILE A 50 -14.77 -9.06 -11.02
N PRO A 51 -15.84 -8.69 -11.76
CA PRO A 51 -16.51 -7.40 -11.62
C PRO A 51 -16.97 -7.07 -10.19
N GLU A 52 -17.31 -8.08 -9.40
CA GLU A 52 -17.73 -7.90 -8.01
C GLU A 52 -16.62 -7.38 -7.10
N CYS A 53 -15.35 -7.59 -7.46
CA CYS A 53 -14.22 -7.07 -6.69
C CYS A 53 -14.13 -5.55 -6.76
N PHE A 54 -14.60 -4.93 -7.84
CA PHE A 54 -14.51 -3.49 -8.03
C PHE A 54 -15.25 -2.75 -6.92
N TRP A 55 -16.54 -3.00 -6.72
CA TRP A 55 -17.31 -2.30 -5.69
C TRP A 55 -17.03 -2.79 -4.27
N LYS A 56 -16.50 -4.02 -4.10
CA LYS A 56 -16.19 -4.56 -2.77
C LYS A 56 -14.81 -4.15 -2.23
N PHE A 57 -13.80 -4.03 -3.10
CA PHE A 57 -12.39 -3.90 -2.68
C PHE A 57 -11.65 -2.72 -3.31
N LEU A 58 -12.27 -1.96 -4.23
CA LEU A 58 -11.66 -0.71 -4.68
C LEU A 58 -11.55 0.25 -3.50
N LEU A 59 -10.35 0.81 -3.35
CA LEU A 59 -9.97 1.65 -2.21
C LEU A 59 -10.86 2.88 -2.03
N ASN A 60 -11.44 3.40 -3.10
CA ASN A 60 -12.35 4.55 -3.06
C ASN A 60 -13.66 4.26 -2.32
N PHE A 61 -14.03 2.99 -2.16
CA PHE A 61 -15.24 2.57 -1.43
C PHE A 61 -14.94 2.12 0.00
N LEU A 62 -13.66 2.07 0.41
CA LEU A 62 -13.27 1.65 1.75
C LEU A 62 -13.23 2.85 2.70
N VAL A 63 -13.98 2.72 3.80
CA VAL A 63 -14.01 3.72 4.87
C VAL A 63 -12.66 3.74 5.59
N GLY A 64 -12.14 4.94 5.87
CA GLY A 64 -10.93 5.14 6.67
C GLY A 64 -9.59 5.01 5.92
N VAL A 65 -9.60 4.61 4.64
CA VAL A 65 -8.37 4.40 3.85
C VAL A 65 -7.80 5.71 3.26
N GLY A 66 -8.65 6.73 3.10
CA GLY A 66 -8.28 7.99 2.44
C GLY A 66 -8.04 7.83 0.94
N GLN A 67 -7.47 8.86 0.30
CA GLN A 67 -7.12 8.80 -1.12
C GLN A 67 -5.73 8.20 -1.32
N VAL A 68 -5.68 6.88 -1.50
CA VAL A 68 -4.46 6.13 -1.79
C VAL A 68 -4.64 5.27 -3.04
N ASP A 69 -3.54 4.96 -3.72
CA ASP A 69 -3.54 4.07 -4.89
C ASP A 69 -3.43 2.59 -4.51
N GLY A 70 -2.77 2.28 -3.40
CA GLY A 70 -2.43 0.92 -3.00
C GLY A 70 -1.20 0.35 -3.73
N GLU A 71 -0.49 1.16 -4.52
CA GLU A 71 0.57 0.74 -5.46
C GLU A 71 1.96 1.36 -5.14
N ILE A 72 2.13 1.81 -3.90
CA ILE A 72 3.32 2.58 -3.51
C ILE A 72 4.63 1.80 -3.73
N LEU A 73 4.63 0.48 -3.48
CA LEU A 73 5.82 -0.34 -3.64
C LEU A 73 6.25 -0.47 -5.10
N GLU A 74 5.31 -0.75 -6.00
CA GLU A 74 5.59 -0.92 -7.43
C GLU A 74 6.08 0.37 -8.08
N THR A 75 5.47 1.50 -7.72
CA THR A 75 5.89 2.82 -8.21
C THR A 75 7.32 3.16 -7.76
N LEU A 76 7.70 2.76 -6.55
CA LEU A 76 9.07 2.93 -6.05
C LEU A 76 10.06 1.99 -6.75
N TRP A 77 9.67 0.75 -7.05
CA TRP A 77 10.50 -0.19 -7.80
C TRP A 77 10.80 0.32 -9.21
N ALA A 78 9.84 0.95 -9.89
CA ALA A 78 10.07 1.55 -11.20
C ALA A 78 11.22 2.58 -11.19
N ILE A 79 11.38 3.34 -10.09
CA ILE A 79 12.49 4.27 -9.90
C ILE A 79 13.80 3.50 -9.67
N LEU A 80 13.77 2.47 -8.82
CA LEU A 80 14.95 1.65 -8.51
C LEU A 80 15.45 0.83 -9.70
N ASN A 81 14.58 0.47 -10.64
CA ASN A 81 14.97 -0.26 -11.86
C ASN A 81 16.04 0.47 -12.68
N LYS A 82 16.12 1.80 -12.56
CA LYS A 82 17.19 2.60 -13.20
C LYS A 82 18.58 2.23 -12.68
N LEU A 83 18.68 1.73 -11.45
CA LEU A 83 19.92 1.30 -10.83
C LEU A 83 20.41 -0.05 -11.37
N ALA A 84 19.49 -0.89 -11.87
CA ALA A 84 19.79 -2.27 -12.24
C ALA A 84 21.01 -2.40 -13.18
N THR A 85 21.10 -1.53 -14.18
CA THR A 85 22.24 -1.50 -15.11
C THR A 85 23.55 -1.16 -14.42
N SER A 86 23.55 -0.14 -13.55
CA SER A 86 24.76 0.30 -12.83
C SER A 86 25.22 -0.70 -11.77
N THR A 87 24.29 -1.47 -11.20
CA THR A 87 24.61 -2.39 -10.10
C THR A 87 24.87 -3.83 -10.54
N ARG A 88 24.73 -4.14 -11.84
CA ARG A 88 24.79 -5.52 -12.37
C ARG A 88 26.15 -6.21 -12.17
N ALA A 89 27.24 -5.47 -12.22
CA ALA A 89 28.60 -6.00 -12.07
C ALA A 89 29.14 -5.93 -10.63
N MET A 90 28.35 -5.43 -9.68
CA MET A 90 28.77 -5.26 -8.29
C MET A 90 28.75 -6.59 -7.54
N THR A 91 29.65 -6.73 -6.56
CA THR A 91 29.54 -7.84 -5.59
C THR A 91 28.26 -7.68 -4.77
N LYS A 92 27.69 -8.79 -4.26
CA LYS A 92 26.43 -8.78 -3.51
C LYS A 92 26.39 -7.74 -2.38
N PHE A 93 27.50 -7.61 -1.64
CA PHE A 93 27.60 -6.65 -0.54
C PHE A 93 27.61 -5.21 -1.03
N HIS A 94 28.34 -4.93 -2.11
CA HIS A 94 28.38 -3.59 -2.70
C HIS A 94 27.04 -3.22 -3.34
N TRP A 95 26.41 -4.16 -4.06
CA TRP A 95 25.06 -4.03 -4.62
C TRP A 95 24.04 -3.62 -3.54
N LEU A 96 24.05 -4.32 -2.40
CA LEU A 96 23.12 -4.04 -1.31
C LEU A 96 23.37 -2.65 -0.69
N LYS A 97 24.63 -2.23 -0.53
CA LYS A 97 24.96 -0.89 -0.05
C LYS A 97 24.43 0.20 -0.97
N VAL A 98 24.71 0.08 -2.27
CA VAL A 98 24.23 1.06 -3.27
C VAL A 98 22.71 1.13 -3.28
N LEU A 99 22.02 -0.02 -3.24
CA LEU A 99 20.56 -0.04 -3.18
C LEU A 99 20.02 0.65 -1.91
N ASN A 100 20.61 0.38 -0.76
CA ASN A 100 20.23 1.02 0.51
C ASN A 100 20.47 2.54 0.49
N ASP A 101 21.57 2.99 -0.10
CA ASP A 101 21.88 4.43 -0.21
C ASP A 101 20.83 5.15 -1.06
N HIS A 102 20.42 4.57 -2.19
CA HIS A 102 19.36 5.13 -3.03
C HIS A 102 17.97 5.11 -2.36
N ILE A 103 17.63 4.03 -1.64
CA ILE A 103 16.37 3.97 -0.87
C ILE A 103 16.38 5.04 0.23
N ARG A 104 17.52 5.21 0.92
CA ARG A 104 17.68 6.24 1.97
C ARG A 104 17.55 7.65 1.39
N ASP A 105 18.18 7.93 0.26
CA ASP A 105 18.03 9.21 -0.45
C ASP A 105 16.57 9.47 -0.86
N SER A 106 15.87 8.45 -1.38
CA SER A 106 14.44 8.55 -1.70
C SER A 106 13.59 8.90 -0.48
N ASN A 107 13.86 8.26 0.66
CA ASN A 107 13.14 8.53 1.90
C ASN A 107 13.45 9.93 2.44
N TRP A 108 14.70 10.36 2.38
CA TRP A 108 15.12 11.70 2.77
C TRP A 108 14.40 12.78 1.95
N LYS A 109 14.37 12.63 0.61
CA LYS A 109 13.67 13.55 -0.29
C LYS A 109 12.18 13.69 0.03
N LYS A 110 11.51 12.58 0.35
CA LYS A 110 10.09 12.61 0.80
C LYS A 110 9.93 13.32 2.13
N LEU A 111 10.84 13.09 3.08
CA LEU A 111 10.80 13.71 4.40
C LEU A 111 10.93 15.23 4.31
N VAL A 112 11.91 15.73 3.56
CA VAL A 112 12.12 17.18 3.41
C VAL A 112 11.09 17.84 2.48
N GLY A 113 10.55 17.09 1.51
CA GLY A 113 9.57 17.57 0.54
C GLY A 113 8.11 17.43 0.98
N ILE A 114 7.84 16.95 2.20
CA ILE A 114 6.48 16.61 2.64
C ILE A 114 5.53 17.81 2.60
N GLY A 115 6.04 19.01 2.91
CA GLY A 115 5.26 20.26 2.89
C GLY A 115 4.86 20.72 1.49
N GLU A 116 5.69 20.47 0.49
CA GLU A 116 5.39 20.83 -0.91
C GLU A 116 4.43 19.81 -1.57
N GLN A 117 4.49 18.55 -1.15
CA GLN A 117 3.64 17.47 -1.67
C GLN A 117 2.25 17.43 -1.01
N ALA A 118 2.14 17.81 0.27
CA ALA A 118 0.87 17.80 1.01
C ALA A 118 -0.13 18.88 0.56
N ILE A 119 0.35 20.01 0.02
CA ILE A 119 -0.51 21.12 -0.43
C ILE A 119 -1.43 20.69 -1.59
N PHE A 120 -1.03 19.73 -2.41
CA PHE A 120 -1.88 19.18 -3.48
C PHE A 120 -3.00 18.26 -3.01
N LEU A 121 -2.90 17.67 -1.80
CA LEU A 121 -3.89 16.74 -1.26
C LEU A 121 -5.07 17.43 -0.54
N CYS A 122 -4.92 18.71 -0.15
CA CYS A 122 -5.94 19.42 0.63
C CYS A 122 -7.01 20.16 -0.21
N ILE A 123 -6.90 20.20 -1.54
CA ILE A 123 -7.78 21.02 -2.39
C ILE A 123 -9.03 20.24 -2.89
N TRP A 124 -9.21 18.98 -2.51
CA TRP A 124 -10.35 18.17 -2.97
C TRP A 124 -11.31 17.78 -1.84
N ARG A 125 -11.81 18.77 -1.10
CA ARG A 125 -12.96 18.59 -0.21
C ARG A 125 -14.23 18.79 -1.04
N TYR A 126 -14.91 17.69 -1.37
CA TYR A 126 -16.26 17.74 -1.95
C TYR A 126 -17.16 18.60 -1.04
N PRO A 127 -17.92 19.57 -1.58
CA PRO A 127 -18.94 20.26 -0.81
C PRO A 127 -20.03 19.25 -0.44
N HIS A 128 -20.24 19.05 0.86
CA HIS A 128 -21.44 18.37 1.35
C HIS A 128 -22.67 19.20 0.91
N PRO A 129 -23.67 18.63 0.22
CA PRO A 129 -24.95 19.29 0.08
C PRO A 129 -25.61 19.32 1.45
N SER A 130 -25.76 20.51 2.02
CA SER A 130 -26.68 20.76 3.12
C SER A 130 -28.08 20.44 2.61
N GLY A 131 -28.69 19.40 3.18
CA GLY A 131 -30.06 19.03 2.90
C GLY A 131 -31.04 20.15 3.19
N SER A 132 -32.03 20.27 2.32
CA SER A 132 -33.38 20.78 2.61
C SER A 132 -34.29 19.61 2.92
#